data_AF-A0AAV6BI44-F1
#
_entry.id   AF-A0AAV6BI44-F1
#
_cell.length_a   1.000
_cell.length_b   1.000
_cell.length_c   1.000
_cell.angle_alpha   90.00
_cell.angle_beta   90.00
_cell.angle_gamma   90.00
#
_symmetry.space_group_name_H-M   'P 1'
#
loop_
_entity.id
_entity.type
_entity.pdbx_description
1 polymer ?
#
loop_
_entity_poly.entity_id
_entity_poly.type
_entity_poly.pdbx_seq_one_letter_code
_entity_poly.pdbx_strand_id
1 'polypeptide(L)'
;MSPYTRAPFIVIWETTRACALACVHCRAEAIPHRDSRELTTDEARALIDTVRRFGDPPPLLVFTGGDPLRRPDLVELVRHASERGLTVSLTPSATGAATVDRLKALRDAGLARLAVSLDGATPDVHDAFRGVRGSYRRTLQILERARALGLPLQINTTVCRRTVAQLPALVREVESWGVALWALFFLIPVGRAVAEQALTAGEIESVLEWAAALAPRVPFGIKTTEAPHFQRVLGRRRGDGARARTGPAQPIGRAPRAVTDGNGFLFVDHVGNICPSGFLPLPAGNVRTHDLIGVYRDEPLFRALREPDALAGRCGVCEYRDRCGGSRARAYAATGDPLAEDPGCAWEPGSTARVVAGGAGPMLTPTRADIDAALETVFDPELGMSVVALGLVYDVTVTGGLVRLTMTLTASGCPLHEVITEWVRAAVKRVPGVEQVEVVLTFDPPWTPDRIRR
;
A
#
# COMPACT_ATOMS: atom_id res chain seq x y z
N MET A 1 5.10 13.37 -24.24
CA MET A 1 4.73 11.99 -24.64
C MET A 1 5.14 10.98 -23.59
N SER A 2 4.26 10.02 -23.30
CA SER A 2 4.43 8.95 -22.33
C SER A 2 5.63 8.02 -22.66
N PRO A 3 6.60 7.75 -21.74
CA PRO A 3 7.62 6.71 -21.94
C PRO A 3 7.06 5.27 -22.02
N TYR A 4 5.75 5.08 -21.80
CA TYR A 4 5.11 3.77 -21.82
C TYR A 4 4.32 3.52 -23.11
N THR A 5 4.49 4.33 -24.15
CA THR A 5 3.80 4.14 -25.44
C THR A 5 4.17 2.84 -26.12
N ARG A 6 5.42 2.38 -25.96
CA ARG A 6 5.94 1.17 -26.62
C ARG A 6 5.79 -0.10 -25.79
N ALA A 7 5.95 0.00 -24.48
CA ALA A 7 5.85 -1.13 -23.57
C ALA A 7 5.28 -0.67 -22.23
N PRO A 8 4.43 -1.49 -21.57
CA PRO A 8 4.05 -1.25 -20.20
C PRO A 8 5.26 -1.48 -19.27
N PHE A 9 5.26 -0.80 -18.13
CA PHE A 9 6.20 -1.11 -17.04
C PHE A 9 5.83 -2.44 -16.38
N ILE A 10 4.53 -2.70 -16.24
CA ILE A 10 3.99 -3.87 -15.56
C ILE A 10 2.83 -4.48 -16.35
N VAL A 11 2.85 -5.81 -16.48
CA VAL A 11 1.73 -6.61 -16.94
C VAL A 11 1.24 -7.44 -15.75
N ILE A 12 -0.02 -7.28 -15.39
CA ILE A 12 -0.66 -8.09 -14.35
C ILE A 12 -1.62 -9.07 -15.03
N TRP A 13 -1.46 -10.35 -14.75
CA TRP A 13 -2.38 -11.37 -15.19
C TRP A 13 -3.13 -11.96 -14.00
N GLU A 14 -4.45 -11.75 -13.97
CA GLU A 14 -5.35 -12.52 -13.12
C GLU A 14 -5.43 -13.94 -13.68
N THR A 15 -4.69 -14.85 -13.07
CA THR A 15 -4.52 -16.21 -13.60
C THR A 15 -5.75 -17.10 -13.39
N THR A 16 -6.59 -16.74 -12.42
CA THR A 16 -7.78 -17.49 -11.99
C THR A 16 -8.67 -16.60 -11.12
N ARG A 17 -9.97 -16.88 -11.05
CA ARG A 17 -10.87 -16.34 -10.00
C ARG A 17 -11.04 -17.29 -8.81
N ALA A 18 -10.45 -18.48 -8.84
CA ALA A 18 -10.52 -19.42 -7.73
C ALA A 18 -9.83 -18.86 -6.47
N CYS A 19 -10.52 -18.81 -5.34
CA CYS A 19 -9.93 -18.44 -4.04
C CYS A 19 -10.71 -19.09 -2.89
N ALA A 20 -10.02 -19.38 -1.80
CA ALA A 20 -10.63 -19.86 -0.56
C ALA A 20 -10.99 -18.72 0.43
N LEU A 21 -10.77 -17.45 0.05
CA LEU A 21 -11.08 -16.29 0.87
C LEU A 21 -12.35 -15.56 0.41
N ALA A 22 -12.95 -14.81 1.33
CA ALA A 22 -14.18 -14.06 1.10
C ALA A 22 -14.00 -12.54 1.36
N CYS A 23 -12.85 -11.99 0.98
CA CYS A 23 -12.46 -10.61 1.29
C CYS A 23 -13.53 -9.58 0.88
N VAL A 24 -13.84 -8.65 1.77
CA VAL A 24 -14.92 -7.66 1.55
C VAL A 24 -14.57 -6.61 0.47
N HIS A 25 -13.30 -6.50 0.07
CA HIS A 25 -12.81 -5.55 -0.94
C HIS A 25 -12.39 -6.23 -2.26
N CYS A 26 -12.69 -7.52 -2.42
CA CYS A 26 -12.13 -8.32 -3.51
C CYS A 26 -12.60 -7.82 -4.88
N ARG A 27 -11.67 -7.19 -5.62
CA ARG A 27 -11.84 -6.80 -7.03
C ARG A 27 -12.17 -7.99 -7.94
N ALA A 28 -11.48 -9.11 -7.76
CA ALA A 28 -11.65 -10.30 -8.60
C ALA A 28 -12.99 -11.02 -8.37
N GLU A 29 -13.77 -10.62 -7.35
CA GLU A 29 -15.00 -11.30 -6.95
C GLU A 29 -14.81 -12.82 -6.92
N ALA A 30 -13.76 -13.23 -6.20
CA ALA A 30 -13.24 -14.58 -6.29
C ALA A 30 -14.29 -15.63 -5.90
N ILE A 31 -14.29 -16.73 -6.65
CA ILE A 31 -15.20 -17.87 -6.51
C ILE A 31 -14.45 -19.10 -5.97
N PRO A 32 -15.12 -20.13 -5.44
CA PRO A 32 -14.42 -21.26 -4.81
C PRO A 32 -13.64 -22.17 -5.78
N HIS A 33 -14.07 -22.24 -7.04
CA HIS A 33 -13.55 -23.15 -8.06
C HIS A 33 -13.01 -22.38 -9.26
N ARG A 34 -12.14 -23.02 -10.05
CA ARG A 34 -11.59 -22.43 -11.28
C ARG A 34 -12.71 -22.24 -12.30
N ASP A 35 -12.67 -21.12 -13.02
CA ASP A 35 -13.57 -20.91 -14.16
C ASP A 35 -13.08 -21.79 -15.32
N SER A 36 -13.98 -22.51 -15.98
CA SER A 36 -13.65 -23.39 -17.09
C SER A 36 -13.14 -22.64 -18.33
N ARG A 37 -13.33 -21.33 -18.40
CA ARG A 37 -12.87 -20.44 -19.48
C ARG A 37 -11.48 -19.86 -19.23
N GLU A 38 -10.87 -20.16 -18.08
CA GLU A 38 -9.50 -19.75 -17.78
C GLU A 38 -8.54 -20.14 -18.90
N LEU A 39 -7.48 -19.36 -19.12
CA LEU A 39 -6.46 -19.72 -20.09
C LEU A 39 -5.88 -21.10 -19.78
N THR A 40 -5.78 -21.96 -20.79
CA THR A 40 -5.08 -23.24 -20.69
C THR A 40 -3.59 -23.02 -20.44
N THR A 41 -2.84 -24.08 -20.14
CA THR A 41 -1.40 -23.98 -19.94
C THR A 41 -0.68 -23.50 -21.20
N ASP A 42 -1.10 -23.96 -22.39
CA ASP A 42 -0.50 -23.53 -23.65
C ASP A 42 -0.83 -22.07 -23.98
N GLU A 43 -2.08 -21.65 -23.76
CA GLU A 43 -2.49 -20.24 -23.92
C GLU A 43 -1.73 -19.33 -22.95
N ALA A 44 -1.52 -19.78 -21.71
CA ALA A 44 -0.76 -19.07 -20.71
C ALA A 44 0.72 -18.92 -21.10
N ARG A 45 1.36 -19.98 -21.62
CA ARG A 45 2.73 -19.93 -22.15
C ARG A 45 2.82 -18.96 -23.33
N ALA A 46 1.87 -18.98 -24.25
CA ALA A 46 1.81 -18.06 -25.40
C ALA A 46 1.60 -16.60 -24.97
N LEU A 47 0.80 -16.35 -23.93
CA LEU A 47 0.65 -15.04 -23.31
C LEU A 47 1.99 -14.55 -22.75
N ILE A 48 2.70 -15.39 -21.99
CA ILE A 48 4.02 -15.07 -21.43
C ILE A 48 5.03 -14.73 -22.53
N ASP A 49 5.06 -15.54 -23.60
CA ASP A 49 5.92 -15.30 -24.77
C ASP A 49 5.60 -13.94 -25.40
N THR A 50 4.32 -13.60 -25.51
CA THR A 50 3.86 -12.31 -26.03
C THR A 50 4.27 -11.16 -25.12
N VAL A 51 4.16 -11.31 -23.80
CA VAL A 51 4.61 -10.29 -22.82
C VAL A 51 6.11 -10.03 -22.98
N ARG A 52 6.92 -11.06 -23.21
CA ARG A 52 8.36 -10.88 -23.45
C ARG A 52 8.65 -10.05 -24.70
N ARG A 53 7.83 -10.14 -25.75
CA ARG A 53 8.00 -9.40 -27.02
C ARG A 53 7.70 -7.90 -26.91
N PHE A 54 7.27 -7.37 -25.75
CA PHE A 54 7.06 -5.92 -25.60
C PHE A 54 8.35 -5.09 -25.80
N GLY A 55 9.51 -5.65 -25.44
CA GLY A 55 10.82 -5.05 -25.69
C GLY A 55 11.82 -5.26 -24.55
N ASP A 56 12.94 -4.55 -24.63
CA ASP A 56 13.98 -4.50 -23.60
C ASP A 56 14.10 -3.07 -23.04
N PRO A 57 14.04 -2.86 -21.72
CA PRO A 57 13.82 -3.89 -20.69
C PRO A 57 12.39 -4.49 -20.77
N PRO A 58 12.23 -5.78 -20.42
CA PRO A 58 10.91 -6.41 -20.44
C PRO A 58 10.01 -5.90 -19.30
N PRO A 59 8.68 -5.97 -19.45
CA PRO A 59 7.76 -5.65 -18.36
C PRO A 59 7.92 -6.58 -17.16
N LEU A 60 7.63 -6.07 -15.97
CA LEU A 60 7.38 -6.90 -14.79
C LEU A 60 6.10 -7.70 -15.01
N LEU A 61 6.16 -9.03 -14.90
CA LEU A 61 4.99 -9.89 -14.96
C LEU A 61 4.51 -10.23 -13.56
N VAL A 62 3.24 -9.96 -13.26
CA VAL A 62 2.63 -10.29 -11.96
C VAL A 62 1.52 -11.30 -12.13
N PHE A 63 1.67 -12.47 -11.51
CA PHE A 63 0.60 -13.45 -11.37
C PHE A 63 -0.23 -13.14 -10.13
N THR A 64 -1.54 -12.99 -10.33
CA THR A 64 -2.51 -12.69 -9.28
C THR A 64 -3.85 -13.39 -9.57
N GLY A 65 -4.91 -12.93 -8.93
CA GLY A 65 -6.30 -13.21 -9.27
C GLY A 65 -7.14 -13.36 -8.02
N GLY A 66 -7.88 -14.46 -7.92
CA GLY A 66 -8.38 -14.95 -6.63
C GLY A 66 -7.21 -15.44 -5.77
N ASP A 67 -6.68 -16.61 -6.11
CA ASP A 67 -5.44 -17.15 -5.55
C ASP A 67 -4.68 -17.89 -6.65
N PRO A 68 -3.59 -17.34 -7.21
CA PRO A 68 -2.84 -17.99 -8.28
C PRO A 68 -2.32 -19.38 -7.89
N LEU A 69 -2.15 -19.68 -6.59
CA LEU A 69 -1.78 -21.02 -6.12
C LEU A 69 -2.86 -22.09 -6.37
N ARG A 70 -4.04 -21.70 -6.84
CA ARG A 70 -5.10 -22.63 -7.27
C ARG A 70 -4.85 -23.20 -8.67
N ARG A 71 -3.92 -22.64 -9.43
CA ARG A 71 -3.49 -23.20 -10.71
C ARG A 71 -2.48 -24.34 -10.50
N PRO A 72 -2.72 -25.54 -11.02
CA PRO A 72 -1.78 -26.66 -10.89
C PRO A 72 -0.47 -26.41 -11.65
N ASP A 73 -0.53 -25.66 -12.74
CA ASP A 73 0.56 -25.33 -13.65
C ASP A 73 1.38 -24.08 -13.23
N LEU A 74 1.08 -23.44 -12.10
CA LEU A 74 1.70 -22.16 -11.73
C LEU A 74 3.24 -22.21 -11.68
N VAL A 75 3.83 -23.25 -11.10
CA VAL A 75 5.30 -23.37 -10.97
C VAL A 75 5.95 -23.45 -12.36
N GLU A 76 5.31 -24.16 -13.28
CA GLU A 76 5.74 -24.27 -14.66
C GLU A 76 5.67 -22.93 -15.38
N LEU A 77 4.58 -22.17 -15.19
CA LEU A 77 4.41 -20.84 -15.78
C LEU A 77 5.44 -19.83 -15.24
N VAL A 78 5.77 -19.89 -13.95
CA VAL A 78 6.85 -19.08 -13.37
C VAL A 78 8.20 -19.42 -14.00
N ARG A 79 8.51 -20.72 -14.15
CA ARG A 79 9.75 -21.18 -14.80
C ARG A 79 9.84 -20.69 -16.23
N HIS A 80 8.77 -20.93 -17.00
CA HIS A 80 8.67 -20.52 -18.40
C HIS A 80 8.92 -19.02 -18.56
N ALA A 81 8.28 -18.18 -17.73
CA ALA A 81 8.47 -16.73 -17.74
C ALA A 81 9.89 -16.31 -17.35
N SER A 82 10.46 -16.91 -16.30
CA SER A 82 11.83 -16.60 -15.85
C SER A 82 12.88 -16.97 -16.90
N GLU A 83 12.75 -18.13 -17.55
CA GLU A 83 13.66 -18.57 -18.63
C GLU A 83 13.63 -17.65 -19.85
N ARG A 84 12.55 -16.90 -20.05
CA ARG A 84 12.42 -15.88 -21.10
C ARG A 84 12.97 -14.51 -20.72
N GLY A 85 13.50 -14.39 -19.51
CA GLY A 85 14.07 -13.16 -18.98
C GLY A 85 13.04 -12.20 -18.39
N LEU A 86 11.80 -12.64 -18.13
CA LEU A 86 10.84 -11.82 -17.41
C LEU A 86 11.14 -11.84 -15.92
N THR A 87 11.05 -10.68 -15.27
CA THR A 87 10.99 -10.63 -13.80
C THR A 87 9.57 -10.97 -13.37
N VAL A 88 9.41 -12.00 -12.55
CA VAL A 88 8.10 -12.51 -12.12
C VAL A 88 7.83 -12.20 -10.65
N SER A 89 6.65 -11.64 -10.38
CA SER A 89 6.13 -11.46 -9.02
C SER A 89 4.81 -12.23 -8.85
N LEU A 90 4.57 -12.75 -7.64
CA LEU A 90 3.38 -13.53 -7.33
C LEU A 90 2.63 -12.90 -6.15
N THR A 91 1.31 -12.77 -6.27
CA THR A 91 0.44 -12.31 -5.17
C THR A 91 -0.55 -13.42 -4.78
N PRO A 92 -0.17 -14.38 -3.91
CA PRO A 92 -1.08 -15.42 -3.45
C PRO A 92 -2.07 -14.90 -2.40
N SER A 93 -3.17 -15.63 -2.22
CA SER A 93 -4.03 -15.43 -1.04
C SER A 93 -3.47 -16.18 0.17
N ALA A 94 -3.84 -15.72 1.38
CA ALA A 94 -3.43 -16.34 2.64
C ALA A 94 -4.19 -17.65 2.93
N THR A 95 -3.94 -18.67 2.10
CA THR A 95 -4.59 -19.98 2.15
C THR A 95 -3.59 -21.09 2.51
N GLY A 96 -4.09 -22.31 2.76
CA GLY A 96 -3.24 -23.48 2.98
C GLY A 96 -2.41 -23.91 1.76
N ALA A 97 -2.65 -23.32 0.58
CA ALA A 97 -1.94 -23.67 -0.65
C ALA A 97 -0.47 -23.21 -0.64
N ALA A 98 -0.12 -22.21 0.18
CA ALA A 98 1.24 -21.68 0.29
C ALA A 98 2.13 -22.53 1.22
N THR A 99 2.30 -23.81 0.88
CA THR A 99 3.18 -24.74 1.61
C THR A 99 4.65 -24.41 1.40
N VAL A 100 5.52 -24.90 2.28
CA VAL A 100 6.98 -24.72 2.15
C VAL A 100 7.48 -25.26 0.81
N ASP A 101 7.09 -26.49 0.45
CA ASP A 101 7.50 -27.12 -0.81
C ASP A 101 7.04 -26.33 -2.03
N ARG A 102 5.82 -25.79 -2.00
CA ARG A 102 5.30 -25.01 -3.11
C ARG A 102 6.02 -23.66 -3.25
N LEU A 103 6.30 -22.98 -2.15
CA LEU A 103 7.09 -21.74 -2.17
C LEU A 103 8.54 -22.00 -2.59
N LYS A 104 9.14 -23.12 -2.17
CA LYS A 104 10.47 -23.55 -2.61
C LYS A 104 10.49 -23.82 -4.12
N ALA A 105 9.50 -24.55 -4.64
CA ALA A 105 9.38 -24.83 -6.07
C ALA A 105 9.22 -23.54 -6.89
N LEU A 106 8.47 -22.55 -6.39
CA LEU A 106 8.34 -21.23 -7.02
C LEU A 106 9.66 -20.45 -7.03
N ARG A 107 10.40 -20.47 -5.91
CA ARG A 107 11.75 -19.87 -5.85
C ARG A 107 12.69 -20.51 -6.86
N ASP A 108 12.73 -21.85 -6.88
CA ASP A 108 13.60 -22.62 -7.79
C ASP A 108 13.20 -22.43 -9.27
N ALA A 109 11.94 -22.08 -9.52
CA ALA A 109 11.45 -21.68 -10.84
C ALA A 109 11.80 -20.23 -11.22
N GLY A 110 12.46 -19.45 -10.35
CA GLY A 110 12.88 -18.08 -10.65
C GLY A 110 11.90 -16.98 -10.20
N LEU A 111 11.02 -17.27 -9.24
CA LEU A 111 10.16 -16.22 -8.66
C LEU A 111 11.01 -15.11 -8.02
N ALA A 112 10.89 -13.88 -8.52
CA ALA A 112 11.69 -12.75 -8.07
C ALA A 112 11.14 -12.05 -6.82
N ARG A 113 9.81 -12.13 -6.58
CA ARG A 113 9.17 -11.50 -5.42
C ARG A 113 7.85 -12.16 -5.06
N LEU A 114 7.60 -12.31 -3.76
CA LEU A 114 6.31 -12.74 -3.21
C LEU A 114 5.62 -11.55 -2.52
N ALA A 115 4.44 -11.16 -2.99
CA ALA A 115 3.64 -10.09 -2.40
C ALA A 115 2.48 -10.70 -1.58
N VAL A 116 2.49 -10.47 -0.26
CA VAL A 116 1.45 -10.98 0.65
C VAL A 116 0.62 -9.82 1.16
N SER A 117 -0.67 -10.05 1.36
CA SER A 117 -1.58 -9.04 1.85
C SER A 117 -1.64 -8.99 3.38
N LEU A 118 -1.46 -7.80 3.96
CA LEU A 118 -1.60 -7.52 5.39
C LEU A 118 -2.33 -6.18 5.60
N ASP A 119 -3.63 -6.22 5.88
CA ASP A 119 -4.46 -5.00 5.99
C ASP A 119 -4.84 -4.57 7.42
N GLY A 120 -4.44 -5.34 8.43
CA GLY A 120 -4.72 -5.05 9.83
C GLY A 120 -3.52 -5.44 10.66
N ALA A 121 -3.22 -4.67 11.71
CA ALA A 121 -2.13 -4.96 12.61
C ALA A 121 -2.47 -6.11 13.58
N THR A 122 -3.76 -6.38 13.79
CA THR A 122 -4.26 -7.44 14.66
C THR A 122 -5.04 -8.51 13.89
N PRO A 123 -5.16 -9.73 14.44
CA PRO A 123 -5.97 -10.79 13.85
C PRO A 123 -7.42 -10.37 13.59
N ASP A 124 -8.06 -9.70 14.54
CA ASP A 124 -9.49 -9.35 14.45
C ASP A 124 -9.75 -8.41 13.28
N VAL A 125 -8.93 -7.37 13.12
CA VAL A 125 -9.09 -6.40 12.03
C VAL A 125 -8.80 -7.04 10.68
N HIS A 126 -7.70 -7.79 10.58
CA HIS A 126 -7.30 -8.41 9.33
C HIS A 126 -8.26 -9.52 8.88
N ASP A 127 -8.65 -10.42 9.79
CA ASP A 127 -9.56 -11.52 9.49
C ASP A 127 -10.95 -11.03 9.11
N ALA A 128 -11.46 -9.99 9.80
CA ALA A 128 -12.73 -9.37 9.45
C ALA A 128 -12.69 -8.73 8.04
N PHE A 129 -11.58 -8.11 7.67
CA PHE A 129 -11.41 -7.50 6.35
C PHE A 129 -11.23 -8.55 5.24
N ARG A 130 -10.54 -9.65 5.54
CA ARG A 130 -10.33 -10.78 4.62
C ARG A 130 -11.50 -11.77 4.58
N GLY A 131 -12.46 -11.62 5.50
CA GLY A 131 -13.68 -12.44 5.57
C GLY A 131 -13.44 -13.89 5.98
N VAL A 132 -12.25 -14.23 6.53
CA VAL A 132 -11.89 -15.60 6.90
C VAL A 132 -11.04 -15.59 8.18
N ARG A 133 -11.53 -16.29 9.20
CA ARG A 133 -10.81 -16.47 10.46
C ARG A 133 -9.49 -17.23 10.25
N GLY A 134 -8.44 -16.78 10.93
CA GLY A 134 -7.08 -17.27 10.84
C GLY A 134 -6.32 -16.81 9.60
N SER A 135 -6.87 -15.91 8.77
CA SER A 135 -6.17 -15.37 7.61
C SER A 135 -4.91 -14.59 8.00
N TYR A 136 -4.95 -13.84 9.11
CA TYR A 136 -3.80 -13.12 9.67
C TYR A 136 -2.66 -14.07 10.02
N ARG A 137 -2.98 -15.13 10.78
CA ARG A 137 -1.99 -16.15 11.14
C ARG A 137 -1.39 -16.82 9.90
N ARG A 138 -2.21 -17.13 8.90
CA ARG A 138 -1.72 -17.71 7.63
C ARG A 138 -0.84 -16.73 6.86
N THR A 139 -1.19 -15.45 6.82
CA THR A 139 -0.35 -14.37 6.25
C THR A 139 1.03 -14.36 6.90
N LEU A 140 1.11 -14.36 8.23
CA LEU A 140 2.40 -14.39 8.94
C LEU A 140 3.19 -15.67 8.67
N GLN A 141 2.52 -16.83 8.60
CA GLN A 141 3.18 -18.09 8.23
C GLN A 141 3.76 -18.06 6.81
N ILE A 142 3.09 -17.41 5.85
CA ILE A 142 3.62 -17.26 4.49
C ILE A 142 4.86 -16.38 4.50
N LEU A 143 4.82 -15.26 5.23
CA LEU A 143 5.97 -14.35 5.39
C LEU A 143 7.16 -15.08 6.01
N GLU A 144 6.95 -15.85 7.08
CA GLU A 144 7.98 -16.64 7.75
C GLU A 144 8.61 -17.68 6.80
N ARG A 145 7.78 -18.46 6.10
CA ARG A 145 8.25 -19.48 5.14
C ARG A 145 9.05 -18.86 4.01
N ALA A 146 8.54 -17.78 3.42
CA ALA A 146 9.20 -17.09 2.32
C ALA A 146 10.54 -16.47 2.76
N ARG A 147 10.59 -15.86 3.96
CA ARG A 147 11.83 -15.34 4.56
C ARG A 147 12.86 -16.45 4.77
N ALA A 148 12.45 -17.61 5.32
CA ALA A 148 13.33 -18.76 5.52
C ALA A 148 13.89 -19.32 4.20
N LEU A 149 13.16 -19.16 3.09
CA LEU A 149 13.60 -19.56 1.75
C LEU A 149 14.44 -18.50 1.04
N GLY A 150 14.63 -17.32 1.61
CA GLY A 150 15.34 -16.19 1.01
C GLY A 150 14.56 -15.49 -0.12
N LEU A 151 13.23 -15.67 -0.19
CA LEU A 151 12.40 -15.01 -1.19
C LEU A 151 12.20 -13.53 -0.85
N PRO A 152 12.46 -12.59 -1.79
CA PRO A 152 12.17 -11.19 -1.57
C PRO A 152 10.67 -10.96 -1.32
N LEU A 153 10.37 -10.25 -0.24
CA LEU A 153 9.00 -10.01 0.23
C LEU A 153 8.49 -8.63 -0.15
N GLN A 154 7.18 -8.57 -0.39
CA GLN A 154 6.41 -7.33 -0.46
C GLN A 154 5.14 -7.50 0.36
N ILE A 155 4.73 -6.43 1.05
CA ILE A 155 3.43 -6.38 1.71
C ILE A 155 2.50 -5.46 0.93
N ASN A 156 1.26 -5.90 0.75
CA ASN A 156 0.17 -5.11 0.16
C ASN A 156 -0.86 -4.82 1.25
N THR A 157 -1.25 -3.55 1.38
CA THR A 157 -2.29 -3.10 2.32
C THR A 157 -3.33 -2.30 1.57
N THR A 158 -4.60 -2.69 1.65
CA THR A 158 -5.69 -1.86 1.15
C THR A 158 -5.91 -0.68 2.07
N VAL A 159 -6.03 0.53 1.51
CA VAL A 159 -6.28 1.79 2.20
C VAL A 159 -7.73 2.19 1.96
N CYS A 160 -8.54 2.07 3.01
CA CYS A 160 -9.97 2.40 3.03
C CYS A 160 -10.39 2.79 4.45
N ARG A 161 -11.62 3.29 4.65
CA ARG A 161 -12.12 3.71 5.98
C ARG A 161 -11.87 2.68 7.09
N ARG A 162 -12.04 1.39 6.80
CA ARG A 162 -11.81 0.28 7.74
C ARG A 162 -10.36 0.04 8.14
N THR A 163 -9.41 0.29 7.25
CA THR A 163 -8.00 -0.13 7.44
C THR A 163 -7.06 1.05 7.62
N VAL A 164 -7.50 2.27 7.31
CA VAL A 164 -6.63 3.44 7.26
C VAL A 164 -5.99 3.75 8.62
N ALA A 165 -6.73 3.58 9.72
CA ALA A 165 -6.21 3.75 11.08
C ALA A 165 -5.16 2.70 11.48
N GLN A 166 -5.03 1.60 10.73
CA GLN A 166 -4.05 0.54 11.01
C GLN A 166 -2.67 0.87 10.43
N LEU A 167 -2.55 1.83 9.50
CA LEU A 167 -1.29 2.08 8.81
C LEU A 167 -0.12 2.42 9.75
N PRO A 168 -0.27 3.27 10.79
CA PRO A 168 0.81 3.55 11.73
C PRO A 168 1.33 2.30 12.46
N ALA A 169 0.43 1.42 12.92
CA ALA A 169 0.81 0.18 13.59
C ALA A 169 1.49 -0.80 12.61
N LEU A 170 1.02 -0.85 11.36
CA LEU A 170 1.59 -1.69 10.32
C LEU A 170 3.02 -1.30 9.92
N VAL A 171 3.47 -0.06 10.16
CA VAL A 171 4.86 0.34 9.87
C VAL A 171 5.85 -0.58 10.56
N ARG A 172 5.67 -0.82 11.87
CA ARG A 172 6.56 -1.67 12.67
C ARG A 172 6.52 -3.12 12.22
N GLU A 173 5.32 -3.62 11.93
CA GLU A 173 5.13 -4.97 11.40
C GLU A 173 5.88 -5.15 10.09
N VAL A 174 5.64 -4.27 9.12
CA VAL A 174 6.28 -4.30 7.79
C VAL A 174 7.79 -4.21 7.90
N GLU A 175 8.31 -3.36 8.79
CA GLU A 175 9.75 -3.23 9.06
C GLU A 175 10.35 -4.53 9.60
N SER A 176 9.68 -5.19 10.55
CA SER A 176 10.15 -6.43 11.18
C SER A 176 10.32 -7.61 10.20
N TRP A 177 9.56 -7.60 9.10
CA TRP A 177 9.61 -8.64 8.08
C TRP A 177 10.74 -8.44 7.06
N GLY A 178 11.45 -7.29 7.10
CA GLY A 178 12.54 -7.00 6.17
C GLY A 178 12.10 -6.95 4.71
N VAL A 179 10.88 -6.44 4.45
CA VAL A 179 10.33 -6.43 3.09
C VAL A 179 11.10 -5.49 2.16
N ALA A 180 11.09 -5.77 0.87
CA ALA A 180 11.63 -4.86 -0.13
C ALA A 180 10.71 -3.67 -0.40
N LEU A 181 9.39 -3.88 -0.30
CA LEU A 181 8.37 -2.93 -0.73
C LEU A 181 7.09 -3.09 0.09
N TRP A 182 6.54 -1.95 0.53
CA TRP A 182 5.18 -1.83 1.03
C TRP A 182 4.33 -1.08 0.00
N ALA A 183 3.27 -1.74 -0.47
CA ALA A 183 2.36 -1.19 -1.46
C ALA A 183 1.00 -0.86 -0.82
N LEU A 184 0.64 0.41 -0.89
CA LEU A 184 -0.62 0.95 -0.40
C LEU A 184 -1.64 0.99 -1.55
N PHE A 185 -2.68 0.16 -1.48
CA PHE A 185 -3.72 0.05 -2.50
C PHE A 185 -4.94 0.87 -2.09
N PHE A 186 -5.15 2.02 -2.72
CA PHE A 186 -6.30 2.85 -2.41
C PHE A 186 -7.57 2.22 -2.99
N LEU A 187 -8.61 2.13 -2.17
CA LEU A 187 -9.85 1.45 -2.57
C LEU A 187 -10.49 2.13 -3.80
N ILE A 188 -10.86 1.30 -4.78
CA ILE A 188 -11.76 1.61 -5.87
C ILE A 188 -13.02 0.76 -5.66
N PRO A 189 -14.23 1.32 -5.77
CA PRO A 189 -15.48 0.59 -5.52
C PRO A 189 -15.85 -0.30 -6.71
N VAL A 190 -15.09 -1.38 -6.88
CA VAL A 190 -15.32 -2.42 -7.89
C VAL A 190 -15.30 -3.80 -7.25
N GLY A 191 -16.00 -4.75 -7.89
CA GLY A 191 -16.21 -6.08 -7.33
C GLY A 191 -16.98 -6.01 -6.01
N ARG A 192 -16.44 -6.63 -4.96
CA ARG A 192 -17.08 -6.60 -3.62
C ARG A 192 -16.91 -5.29 -2.85
N ALA A 193 -16.01 -4.41 -3.29
CA ALA A 193 -15.74 -3.16 -2.58
C ALA A 193 -16.91 -2.18 -2.70
N VAL A 194 -17.38 -1.65 -1.56
CA VAL A 194 -18.48 -0.67 -1.50
C VAL A 194 -17.95 0.76 -1.43
N ALA A 195 -18.67 1.71 -2.04
CA ALA A 195 -18.25 3.10 -2.17
C ALA A 195 -18.06 3.82 -0.82
N GLU A 196 -18.84 3.45 0.19
CA GLU A 196 -18.79 4.00 1.55
C GLU A 196 -17.50 3.63 2.28
N GLN A 197 -16.67 2.75 1.73
CA GLN A 197 -15.35 2.46 2.29
C GLN A 197 -14.25 3.31 1.65
N ALA A 198 -14.52 4.01 0.55
CA ALA A 198 -13.56 4.91 -0.07
C ALA A 198 -13.28 6.11 0.84
N LEU A 199 -12.03 6.57 0.84
CA LEU A 199 -11.61 7.79 1.51
C LEU A 199 -11.99 9.01 0.66
N THR A 200 -12.24 10.13 1.32
CA THR A 200 -12.40 11.43 0.65
C THR A 200 -11.08 11.93 0.07
N ALA A 201 -11.12 12.91 -0.82
CA ALA A 201 -9.92 13.50 -1.40
C ALA A 201 -8.93 14.04 -0.36
N GLY A 202 -9.43 14.70 0.70
CA GLY A 202 -8.59 15.22 1.79
C GLY A 202 -7.95 14.13 2.65
N GLU A 203 -8.68 13.05 2.92
CA GLU A 203 -8.14 11.87 3.61
C GLU A 203 -7.09 11.15 2.77
N ILE A 204 -7.32 11.02 1.45
CA ILE A 204 -6.31 10.48 0.52
C ILE A 204 -5.05 11.33 0.56
N GLU A 205 -5.16 12.65 0.43
CA GLU A 205 -4.00 13.55 0.50
C GLU A 205 -3.22 13.36 1.81
N SER A 206 -3.93 13.23 2.92
CA SER A 206 -3.34 13.02 4.25
C SER A 206 -2.50 11.74 4.31
N VAL A 207 -3.03 10.62 3.79
CA VAL A 207 -2.30 9.35 3.71
C VAL A 207 -1.05 9.51 2.84
N LEU A 208 -1.16 10.22 1.72
CA LEU A 208 -0.05 10.40 0.76
C LEU A 208 1.07 11.27 1.34
N GLU A 209 0.72 12.36 2.02
CA GLU A 209 1.66 13.24 2.72
C GLU A 209 2.36 12.48 3.86
N TRP A 210 1.61 11.70 4.64
CA TRP A 210 2.17 10.81 5.67
C TRP A 210 3.15 9.79 5.07
N ALA A 211 2.72 9.06 4.03
CA ALA A 211 3.55 8.06 3.37
C ALA A 211 4.81 8.67 2.76
N ALA A 212 4.73 9.89 2.22
CA ALA A 212 5.88 10.59 1.66
C ALA A 212 6.86 11.07 2.75
N ALA A 213 6.35 11.46 3.92
CA ALA A 213 7.17 11.79 5.09
C ALA A 213 7.84 10.54 5.71
N LEU A 214 7.17 9.39 5.65
CA LEU A 214 7.68 8.11 6.16
C LEU A 214 8.74 7.50 5.24
N ALA A 215 8.54 7.57 3.92
CA ALA A 215 9.39 6.92 2.93
C ALA A 215 10.92 7.09 3.09
N PRO A 216 11.48 8.26 3.46
CA PRO A 216 12.93 8.40 3.69
C PRO A 216 13.42 7.84 5.04
N ARG A 217 12.52 7.48 5.95
CA ARG A 217 12.82 7.05 7.33
C ARG A 217 12.78 5.53 7.54
N VAL A 218 12.28 4.79 6.55
CA VAL A 218 12.11 3.33 6.62
C VAL A 218 13.08 2.61 5.67
N PRO A 219 13.48 1.37 5.97
CA PRO A 219 14.46 0.63 5.16
C PRO A 219 13.87 0.03 3.86
N PHE A 220 12.56 0.14 3.64
CA PHE A 220 11.84 -0.45 2.51
C PHE A 220 11.25 0.61 1.57
N GLY A 221 10.92 0.22 0.34
CA GLY A 221 10.19 1.09 -0.58
C GLY A 221 8.74 1.28 -0.15
N ILE A 222 8.18 2.47 -0.37
CA ILE A 222 6.73 2.71 -0.30
C ILE A 222 6.25 3.05 -1.71
N LYS A 223 5.18 2.39 -2.16
CA LYS A 223 4.47 2.75 -3.40
C LYS A 223 2.96 2.81 -3.15
N THR A 224 2.27 3.47 -4.07
CA THR A 224 0.81 3.49 -4.09
C THR A 224 0.27 2.79 -5.33
N THR A 225 -0.96 2.30 -5.25
CA THR A 225 -1.78 1.80 -6.37
C THR A 225 -3.13 2.47 -6.26
N GLU A 226 -3.68 2.94 -7.38
CA GLU A 226 -4.90 3.78 -7.43
C GLU A 226 -4.82 5.11 -6.66
N ALA A 227 -3.59 5.60 -6.45
CA ALA A 227 -3.32 6.95 -5.96
C ALA A 227 -2.03 7.52 -6.59
N PRO A 228 -2.03 7.80 -7.91
CA PRO A 228 -0.86 8.33 -8.61
C PRO A 228 -0.48 9.76 -8.15
N HIS A 229 -1.39 10.44 -7.44
CA HIS A 229 -1.12 11.68 -6.70
C HIS A 229 0.12 11.61 -5.81
N PHE A 230 0.52 10.41 -5.37
CA PHE A 230 1.74 10.21 -4.61
C PHE A 230 2.98 10.77 -5.33
N GLN A 231 3.04 10.70 -6.66
CA GLN A 231 4.14 11.27 -7.43
C GLN A 231 4.14 12.81 -7.39
N ARG A 232 2.96 13.44 -7.37
CA ARG A 232 2.85 14.89 -7.13
C ARG A 232 3.37 15.24 -5.73
N VAL A 233 2.92 14.53 -4.70
CA VAL A 233 3.34 14.78 -3.31
C VAL A 233 4.85 14.61 -3.14
N LEU A 234 5.43 13.54 -3.69
CA LEU A 234 6.88 13.32 -3.69
C LEU A 234 7.65 14.41 -4.43
N GLY A 235 7.16 14.85 -5.59
CA GLY A 235 7.75 15.94 -6.38
C GLY A 235 7.79 17.24 -5.59
N ARG A 236 6.66 17.62 -4.98
CA ARG A 236 6.55 18.83 -4.15
C ARG A 236 7.49 18.82 -2.95
N ARG A 237 7.62 17.68 -2.26
CA ARG A 237 8.50 17.55 -1.08
C ARG A 237 9.98 17.57 -1.41
N ARG A 238 10.37 17.11 -2.59
CA ARG A 238 11.76 17.05 -3.03
C ARG A 238 12.30 18.40 -3.52
N GLY A 239 11.41 19.34 -3.87
CA GLY A 239 11.74 20.45 -4.74
C GLY A 239 12.07 19.94 -6.15
N ASP A 240 11.88 20.77 -7.18
CA ASP A 240 12.28 20.43 -8.55
C ASP A 240 13.81 20.32 -8.62
N GLY A 241 14.36 19.13 -8.36
CA GLY A 241 15.80 18.87 -8.47
C GLY A 241 16.37 17.72 -7.65
N ALA A 242 15.72 17.24 -6.58
CA ALA A 242 16.31 16.19 -5.74
C ALA A 242 16.10 14.78 -6.34
N ARG A 243 17.22 14.10 -6.68
CA ARG A 243 17.23 12.69 -7.11
C ARG A 243 16.69 11.78 -5.99
N ALA A 244 15.95 10.74 -6.37
CA ALA A 244 15.52 9.70 -5.44
C ALA A 244 16.74 9.08 -4.75
N ARG A 245 16.71 8.88 -3.43
CA ARG A 245 17.70 8.05 -2.74
C ARG A 245 17.75 6.67 -3.42
N THR A 246 18.89 6.35 -4.02
CA THR A 246 19.20 5.02 -4.52
C THR A 246 19.41 4.11 -3.32
N GLY A 247 18.39 3.31 -3.00
CA GLY A 247 18.60 2.12 -2.17
C GLY A 247 19.42 1.08 -2.92
N PRO A 248 19.77 -0.06 -2.30
CA PRO A 248 20.46 -1.15 -2.98
C PRO A 248 19.69 -1.55 -4.25
N ALA A 249 20.43 -1.97 -5.29
CA ALA A 249 19.87 -2.41 -6.56
C ALA A 249 18.86 -3.54 -6.30
N GLN A 250 17.59 -3.26 -6.58
CA GLN A 250 16.50 -4.21 -6.45
C GLN A 250 16.26 -4.90 -7.80
N PRO A 251 15.96 -6.21 -7.85
CA PRO A 251 15.62 -6.90 -9.09
C PRO A 251 14.46 -6.24 -9.84
N ILE A 252 13.52 -5.64 -9.09
CA ILE A 252 12.43 -4.82 -9.63
C ILE A 252 12.79 -3.35 -9.38
N GLY A 253 13.08 -2.63 -10.47
CA GLY A 253 13.36 -1.20 -10.46
C GLY A 253 12.14 -0.35 -10.07
N ARG A 254 12.36 0.97 -9.91
CA ARG A 254 11.27 1.94 -9.71
C ARG A 254 10.88 2.55 -11.05
N ALA A 255 9.57 2.68 -11.27
CA ALA A 255 9.05 3.37 -12.44
C ALA A 255 9.50 4.85 -12.43
N PRO A 256 9.92 5.42 -13.58
CA PRO A 256 10.42 6.80 -13.66
C PRO A 256 9.33 7.86 -13.45
N ARG A 257 8.04 7.48 -13.52
CA ARG A 257 6.85 8.31 -13.26
C ARG A 257 5.69 7.45 -12.78
N ALA A 258 4.53 8.04 -12.46
CA ALA A 258 3.35 7.25 -12.11
C ALA A 258 3.03 6.23 -13.20
N VAL A 259 2.68 5.03 -12.75
CA VAL A 259 2.08 3.99 -13.58
C VAL A 259 0.59 4.05 -13.30
N THR A 260 -0.20 4.35 -14.33
CA THR A 260 -1.66 4.48 -14.25
C THR A 260 -2.32 3.53 -15.24
N ASP A 261 -3.65 3.39 -15.16
CA ASP A 261 -4.45 2.52 -16.04
C ASP A 261 -4.12 2.80 -17.51
N GLY A 262 -3.68 1.79 -18.27
CA GLY A 262 -3.32 1.91 -19.69
C GLY A 262 -2.04 2.69 -20.00
N ASN A 263 -1.43 3.32 -19.00
CA ASN A 263 -0.20 4.12 -19.12
C ASN A 263 0.89 3.53 -18.23
N GLY A 264 1.61 2.53 -18.78
CA GLY A 264 2.60 1.75 -18.04
C GLY A 264 2.02 0.53 -17.33
N PHE A 265 0.70 0.41 -17.28
CA PHE A 265 -0.02 -0.72 -16.72
C PHE A 265 -0.81 -1.42 -17.83
N LEU A 266 -0.80 -2.74 -17.79
CA LEU A 266 -1.61 -3.61 -18.64
C LEU A 266 -2.15 -4.76 -17.79
N PHE A 267 -3.42 -5.08 -17.96
CA PHE A 267 -4.06 -6.17 -17.24
C PHE A 267 -4.65 -7.20 -18.22
N VAL A 268 -4.45 -8.47 -17.91
CA VAL A 268 -5.17 -9.58 -18.56
C VAL A 268 -6.02 -10.26 -17.50
N ASP A 269 -7.32 -10.40 -17.74
CA ASP A 269 -8.21 -11.08 -16.80
C ASP A 269 -8.10 -12.63 -16.89
N HIS A 270 -8.83 -13.35 -16.03
CA HIS A 270 -8.80 -14.82 -16.01
C HIS A 270 -9.22 -15.49 -17.33
N VAL A 271 -10.07 -14.86 -18.15
CA VAL A 271 -10.52 -15.42 -19.44
C VAL A 271 -9.79 -14.82 -20.65
N GLY A 272 -8.78 -13.98 -20.40
CA GLY A 272 -7.92 -13.42 -21.44
C GLY A 272 -8.32 -12.04 -21.96
N ASN A 273 -9.29 -11.35 -21.36
CA ASN A 273 -9.62 -9.99 -21.78
C ASN A 273 -8.47 -9.04 -21.44
N ILE A 274 -8.20 -8.11 -22.36
CA ILE A 274 -7.14 -7.13 -22.27
C ILE A 274 -7.75 -5.83 -21.75
N CYS A 275 -7.34 -5.40 -20.56
CA CYS A 275 -7.87 -4.20 -19.90
C CYS A 275 -6.73 -3.23 -19.52
N PRO A 276 -7.00 -1.90 -19.45
CA PRO A 276 -6.02 -0.93 -18.99
C PRO A 276 -5.50 -1.18 -17.56
N SER A 277 -6.35 -1.73 -16.69
CA SER A 277 -5.97 -2.25 -15.37
C SER A 277 -7.01 -3.25 -14.86
N GLY A 278 -6.75 -3.87 -13.70
CA GLY A 278 -7.76 -4.71 -13.06
C GLY A 278 -8.91 -3.93 -12.42
N PHE A 279 -8.69 -2.64 -12.10
CA PHE A 279 -9.69 -1.77 -11.46
C PHE A 279 -10.47 -0.92 -12.48
N LEU A 280 -10.01 -0.86 -13.73
CA LEU A 280 -10.73 -0.27 -14.86
C LEU A 280 -11.24 -1.38 -15.79
N PRO A 281 -12.44 -1.94 -15.54
CA PRO A 281 -12.96 -3.12 -16.23
C PRO A 281 -13.53 -2.77 -17.62
N LEU A 282 -12.69 -2.19 -18.47
CA LEU A 282 -13.01 -1.87 -19.86
C LEU A 282 -12.18 -2.79 -20.78
N PRO A 283 -12.73 -3.94 -21.22
CA PRO A 283 -12.06 -4.81 -22.18
C PRO A 283 -11.86 -4.09 -23.52
N ALA A 284 -10.61 -4.05 -23.97
CA ALA A 284 -10.20 -3.49 -25.26
C ALA A 284 -9.88 -4.58 -26.30
N GLY A 285 -9.95 -5.85 -25.90
CA GLY A 285 -9.66 -7.02 -26.74
C GLY A 285 -9.57 -8.29 -25.91
N ASN A 286 -9.20 -9.40 -26.54
CA ASN A 286 -8.95 -10.67 -25.86
C ASN A 286 -7.72 -11.37 -26.47
N VAL A 287 -6.83 -11.89 -25.64
CA VAL A 287 -5.54 -12.50 -26.06
C VAL A 287 -5.70 -13.74 -26.94
N ARG A 288 -6.89 -14.36 -26.97
CA ARG A 288 -7.21 -15.47 -27.88
C ARG A 288 -7.49 -15.02 -29.31
N THR A 289 -7.92 -13.78 -29.49
CA THR A 289 -8.40 -13.27 -30.78
C THR A 289 -7.69 -12.01 -31.26
N HIS A 290 -6.90 -11.36 -30.40
CA HIS A 290 -6.22 -10.10 -30.67
C HIS A 290 -4.75 -10.17 -30.26
N ASP A 291 -3.89 -9.43 -30.97
CA ASP A 291 -2.50 -9.23 -30.56
C ASP A 291 -2.43 -8.29 -29.35
N LEU A 292 -1.96 -8.81 -28.21
CA LEU A 292 -1.82 -8.05 -26.96
C LEU A 292 -0.99 -6.78 -27.13
N ILE A 293 0.08 -6.85 -27.93
CA ILE A 293 1.00 -5.72 -28.12
C ILE A 293 0.32 -4.63 -28.96
N GLY A 294 -0.33 -5.02 -30.06
CA GLY A 294 -1.13 -4.13 -30.90
C GLY A 294 -2.24 -3.46 -30.10
N VAL A 295 -3.03 -4.21 -29.33
CA VAL A 295 -4.08 -3.64 -28.46
C VAL A 295 -3.47 -2.62 -27.50
N TYR A 296 -2.40 -2.99 -26.78
CA TYR A 296 -1.78 -2.05 -25.85
C TYR A 296 -1.29 -0.77 -26.54
N ARG A 297 -0.67 -0.85 -27.73
CA ARG A 297 -0.05 0.31 -28.41
C ARG A 297 -1.06 1.17 -29.16
N ASP A 298 -2.04 0.53 -29.80
CA ASP A 298 -2.77 1.13 -30.90
C ASP A 298 -4.27 1.31 -30.64
N GLU A 299 -4.83 0.59 -29.67
CA GLU A 299 -6.25 0.70 -29.37
C GLU A 299 -6.60 2.11 -28.83
N PRO A 300 -7.71 2.72 -29.29
CA PRO A 300 -8.10 4.09 -28.93
C PRO A 300 -8.15 4.40 -27.43
N LEU A 301 -8.73 3.51 -26.61
CA LEU A 301 -8.78 3.69 -25.15
C LEU A 301 -7.38 3.74 -24.55
N PHE A 302 -6.48 2.82 -24.90
CA PHE A 302 -5.10 2.85 -24.41
C PHE A 302 -4.32 4.10 -24.85
N ARG A 303 -4.55 4.58 -26.08
CA ARG A 303 -3.94 5.83 -26.58
C ARG A 303 -4.45 7.04 -25.80
N ALA A 304 -5.77 7.15 -25.60
CA ALA A 304 -6.38 8.24 -24.86
C ALA A 304 -5.90 8.30 -23.40
N LEU A 305 -5.82 7.15 -22.71
CA LEU A 305 -5.32 7.08 -21.32
C LEU A 305 -3.84 7.46 -21.18
N ARG A 306 -3.07 7.44 -22.27
CA ARG A 306 -1.66 7.86 -22.31
C ARG A 306 -1.45 9.30 -22.73
N GLU A 307 -2.49 9.99 -23.16
CA GLU A 307 -2.45 11.37 -23.64
C GLU A 307 -2.94 12.32 -22.54
N PRO A 308 -2.04 13.05 -21.85
CA PRO A 308 -2.44 13.91 -20.73
C PRO A 308 -3.41 15.02 -21.14
N ASP A 309 -3.31 15.53 -22.37
CA ASP A 309 -4.19 16.59 -22.88
C ASP A 309 -5.57 16.05 -23.29
N ALA A 310 -5.77 14.73 -23.33
CA ALA A 310 -7.08 14.10 -23.53
C ALA A 310 -7.89 13.98 -22.23
N LEU A 311 -7.28 14.22 -21.06
CA LEU A 311 -7.97 14.17 -19.78
C LEU A 311 -8.86 15.41 -19.58
N ALA A 312 -10.02 15.22 -18.96
CA ALA A 312 -10.96 16.30 -18.66
C ALA A 312 -10.78 16.85 -17.22
N GLY A 313 -11.50 17.93 -16.91
CA GLY A 313 -11.55 18.56 -15.59
C GLY A 313 -10.19 19.02 -15.08
N ARG A 314 -9.97 18.97 -13.75
CA ARG A 314 -8.70 19.41 -13.14
C ARG A 314 -7.50 18.64 -13.68
N CYS A 315 -7.67 17.36 -14.03
CA CYS A 315 -6.57 16.52 -14.52
C CYS A 315 -6.03 17.00 -15.88
N GLY A 316 -6.88 17.50 -16.77
CA GLY A 316 -6.47 18.00 -18.10
C GLY A 316 -5.67 19.30 -18.08
N VAL A 317 -5.90 20.17 -17.09
CA VAL A 317 -5.24 21.48 -16.98
C VAL A 317 -4.12 21.53 -15.94
N CYS A 318 -3.97 20.48 -15.12
CA CYS A 318 -2.99 20.44 -14.03
C CYS A 318 -1.54 20.43 -14.53
N GLU A 319 -0.68 21.14 -13.80
CA GLU A 319 0.77 21.19 -13.99
C GLU A 319 1.47 19.85 -13.71
N TYR A 320 0.80 18.91 -13.03
CA TYR A 320 1.31 17.57 -12.74
C TYR A 320 0.75 16.47 -13.67
N ARG A 321 -0.04 16.82 -14.70
CA ARG A 321 -0.76 15.84 -15.52
C ARG A 321 0.13 14.78 -16.18
N ASP A 322 1.34 15.15 -16.60
CA ASP A 322 2.33 14.22 -17.18
C ASP A 322 2.90 13.21 -16.19
N ARG A 323 2.93 13.56 -14.89
CA ARG A 323 3.55 12.77 -13.82
C ARG A 323 2.54 12.00 -12.99
N CYS A 324 1.33 12.53 -12.83
CA CYS A 324 0.27 12.00 -11.98
C CYS A 324 -0.86 11.43 -12.84
N GLY A 325 -1.51 12.27 -13.64
CA GLY A 325 -2.67 11.88 -14.45
C GLY A 325 -3.94 11.52 -13.67
N GLY A 326 -3.88 11.25 -12.35
CA GLY A 326 -5.02 10.78 -11.55
C GLY A 326 -5.33 9.29 -11.77
N SER A 327 -6.06 8.65 -10.85
CA SER A 327 -6.59 7.29 -11.04
C SER A 327 -7.70 7.34 -12.09
N ARG A 328 -7.56 6.54 -13.14
CA ARG A 328 -8.57 6.48 -14.22
C ARG A 328 -9.68 5.53 -13.81
N ALA A 329 -9.36 4.47 -13.07
CA ALA A 329 -10.33 3.60 -12.43
C ALA A 329 -11.26 4.36 -11.47
N ARG A 330 -10.74 5.29 -10.65
CA ARG A 330 -11.58 6.11 -9.76
C ARG A 330 -12.48 7.07 -10.51
N ALA A 331 -11.95 7.72 -11.55
CA ALA A 331 -12.73 8.59 -12.43
C ALA A 331 -13.91 7.79 -13.04
N TYR A 332 -13.61 6.65 -13.67
CA TYR A 332 -14.61 5.78 -14.26
C TYR A 332 -15.66 5.28 -13.26
N ALA A 333 -15.22 4.83 -12.07
CA ALA A 333 -16.15 4.35 -11.05
C ALA A 333 -17.10 5.44 -10.52
N ALA A 334 -16.70 6.71 -10.59
CA ALA A 334 -17.51 7.83 -10.13
C ALA A 334 -18.40 8.44 -11.21
N THR A 335 -17.94 8.47 -12.47
CA THR A 335 -18.59 9.24 -13.55
C THR A 335 -19.02 8.38 -14.74
N GLY A 336 -18.52 7.15 -14.86
CA GLY A 336 -18.65 6.33 -16.06
C GLY A 336 -17.68 6.72 -17.20
N ASP A 337 -16.82 7.72 -16.99
CA ASP A 337 -15.84 8.19 -17.98
C ASP A 337 -14.41 8.04 -17.44
N PRO A 338 -13.55 7.21 -18.07
CA PRO A 338 -12.18 7.01 -17.60
C PRO A 338 -11.25 8.22 -17.87
N LEU A 339 -11.67 9.17 -18.72
CA LEU A 339 -10.93 10.39 -19.02
C LEU A 339 -11.32 11.57 -18.13
N ALA A 340 -12.36 11.42 -17.31
CA ALA A 340 -12.75 12.42 -16.34
C ALA A 340 -11.64 12.70 -15.30
N GLU A 341 -11.81 13.78 -14.55
CA GLU A 341 -10.91 14.07 -13.44
C GLU A 341 -11.04 13.03 -12.31
N ASP A 342 -9.96 12.85 -11.55
CA ASP A 342 -9.99 11.97 -10.38
C ASP A 342 -10.66 12.69 -9.19
N PRO A 343 -11.85 12.26 -8.72
CA PRO A 343 -12.54 12.89 -7.59
C PRO A 343 -11.82 12.66 -6.25
N GLY A 344 -10.85 11.75 -6.20
CA GLY A 344 -9.98 11.51 -5.05
C GLY A 344 -8.81 12.50 -4.95
N CYS A 345 -8.69 13.46 -5.87
CA CYS A 345 -7.67 14.50 -5.83
C CYS A 345 -8.13 15.72 -5.02
N ALA A 346 -7.36 16.12 -4.00
CA ALA A 346 -7.60 17.37 -3.26
C ALA A 346 -6.77 18.55 -3.81
N TRP A 347 -6.01 18.35 -4.88
CA TRP A 347 -5.17 19.40 -5.49
C TRP A 347 -5.98 20.27 -6.44
N GLU A 348 -5.88 21.57 -6.26
CA GLU A 348 -6.38 22.57 -7.20
C GLU A 348 -5.27 23.04 -8.14
N PRO A 349 -5.41 22.87 -9.47
CA PRO A 349 -4.43 23.33 -10.45
C PRO A 349 -4.06 24.80 -10.29
N GLY A 350 -2.76 25.11 -10.38
CA GLY A 350 -2.26 26.49 -10.21
C GLY A 350 -2.20 26.97 -8.76
N SER A 351 -2.61 26.15 -7.79
CA SER A 351 -2.46 26.48 -6.36
C SER A 351 -0.99 26.46 -5.94
N THR A 352 -0.55 27.50 -5.26
CA THR A 352 0.76 27.53 -4.56
C THR A 352 0.65 27.03 -3.13
N ALA A 353 -0.57 26.82 -2.61
CA ALA A 353 -0.80 26.42 -1.24
C ALA A 353 -0.45 24.94 -1.00
N ARG A 354 -0.03 24.60 0.22
CA ARG A 354 -0.14 23.22 0.69
C ARG A 354 -1.63 22.89 0.75
N VAL A 355 -2.04 21.77 0.13
CA VAL A 355 -3.38 21.22 0.36
C VAL A 355 -3.44 20.93 1.85
N VAL A 356 -4.14 21.79 2.57
CA VAL A 356 -4.45 21.55 3.97
C VAL A 356 -5.46 20.40 3.94
N ALA A 357 -5.11 19.29 4.57
CA ALA A 357 -6.00 18.15 4.73
C ALA A 357 -7.39 18.66 5.18
N GLY A 358 -8.38 18.55 4.29
CA GLY A 358 -9.75 18.94 4.61
C GLY A 358 -10.29 18.02 5.70
N GLY A 359 -10.30 18.53 6.93
CA GLY A 359 -10.69 17.79 8.13
C GLY A 359 -9.64 16.76 8.54
N ALA A 360 -9.27 16.76 9.82
CA ALA A 360 -8.58 15.64 10.43
C ALA A 360 -9.48 14.39 10.33
N GLY A 361 -9.42 13.69 9.19
CA GLY A 361 -9.90 12.32 9.11
C GLY A 361 -9.16 11.48 10.16
N PRO A 362 -9.78 10.43 10.71
CA PRO A 362 -9.41 9.72 11.96
C PRO A 362 -8.04 9.00 11.94
N MET A 363 -7.20 9.30 10.96
CA MET A 363 -5.96 8.62 10.65
C MET A 363 -4.70 9.41 11.05
N LEU A 364 -4.86 10.69 11.41
CA LEU A 364 -3.78 11.55 11.92
C LEU A 364 -4.12 12.22 13.25
N THR A 365 -5.27 11.92 13.86
CA THR A 365 -5.52 12.34 15.24
C THR A 365 -4.92 11.26 16.14
N PRO A 366 -3.82 11.54 16.87
CA PRO A 366 -3.28 10.59 17.83
C PRO A 366 -4.38 10.17 18.80
N THR A 367 -4.50 8.88 19.08
CA THR A 367 -5.43 8.41 20.09
C THR A 367 -4.77 8.45 21.46
N ARG A 368 -5.57 8.47 22.53
CA ARG A 368 -5.05 8.32 23.89
C ARG A 368 -4.14 7.08 24.04
N ALA A 369 -4.52 5.97 23.40
CA ALA A 369 -3.75 4.74 23.41
C ALA A 369 -2.37 4.88 22.74
N ASP A 370 -2.28 5.65 21.64
CA ASP A 370 -1.00 5.91 20.97
C ASP A 370 -0.05 6.73 21.86
N ILE A 371 -0.61 7.67 22.64
CA ILE A 371 0.15 8.47 23.58
C ILE A 371 0.60 7.61 24.76
N ASP A 372 -0.28 6.81 25.34
CA ASP A 372 0.05 5.91 26.46
C ASP A 372 1.19 4.94 26.07
N ALA A 373 1.13 4.34 24.88
CA ALA A 373 2.20 3.47 24.36
C ALA A 373 3.54 4.20 24.17
N ALA A 374 3.52 5.49 23.79
CA ALA A 374 4.75 6.28 23.70
C ALA A 374 5.33 6.60 25.09
N LEU A 375 4.47 6.89 26.06
CA LEU A 375 4.88 7.18 27.44
C LEU A 375 5.46 5.96 28.15
N GLU A 376 5.02 4.74 27.81
CA GLU A 376 5.62 3.50 28.33
C GLU A 376 7.11 3.35 27.98
N THR A 377 7.60 4.05 26.96
CA THR A 377 9.02 4.02 26.55
C THR A 377 9.92 4.98 27.34
N VAL A 378 9.35 5.84 28.19
CA VAL A 378 10.10 6.81 28.98
C VAL A 378 10.32 6.24 30.37
N PHE A 379 11.58 6.01 30.73
CA PHE A 379 11.97 5.40 32.00
C PHE A 379 12.51 6.45 32.97
N ASP A 380 12.14 6.31 34.24
CA ASP A 380 12.78 7.00 35.34
C ASP A 380 14.18 6.39 35.55
N PRO A 381 15.27 7.16 35.46
CA PRO A 381 16.63 6.65 35.52
C PRO A 381 17.04 6.18 36.93
N GLU A 382 16.33 6.60 37.98
CA GLU A 382 16.61 6.20 39.36
C GLU A 382 15.89 4.89 39.71
N LEU A 383 14.67 4.72 39.22
CA LEU A 383 13.82 3.56 39.56
C LEU A 383 13.78 2.48 38.47
N GLY A 384 14.25 2.77 37.26
CA GLY A 384 14.28 1.81 36.15
C GLY A 384 12.90 1.38 35.64
N MET A 385 11.84 2.12 35.99
CA MET A 385 10.46 1.86 35.61
C MET A 385 9.93 2.94 34.68
N SER A 386 8.95 2.62 33.84
CA SER A 386 8.35 3.62 32.96
C SER A 386 7.53 4.64 33.76
N VAL A 387 7.42 5.87 33.26
CA VAL A 387 6.60 6.92 33.89
C VAL A 387 5.12 6.52 34.00
N VAL A 388 4.65 5.62 33.13
CA VAL A 388 3.30 5.04 33.18
C VAL A 388 3.19 4.00 34.29
N ALA A 389 4.16 3.10 34.41
CA ALA A 389 4.20 2.08 35.45
C ALA A 389 4.31 2.69 36.85
N LEU A 390 5.05 3.78 36.98
CA LEU A 390 5.15 4.56 38.22
C LEU A 390 3.88 5.35 38.55
N GLY A 391 2.90 5.42 37.66
CA GLY A 391 1.67 6.20 37.88
C GLY A 391 1.91 7.72 37.92
N LEU A 392 2.96 8.20 37.23
CA LEU A 392 3.31 9.61 37.18
C LEU A 392 2.41 10.42 36.23
N VAL A 393 1.75 9.75 35.28
CA VAL A 393 0.85 10.39 34.31
C VAL A 393 -0.56 10.47 34.91
N TYR A 394 -1.03 11.69 35.17
CA TYR A 394 -2.31 11.95 35.81
C TYR A 394 -3.44 12.10 34.79
N ASP A 395 -3.19 12.87 33.74
CA ASP A 395 -4.14 13.06 32.66
C ASP A 395 -3.44 13.19 31.31
N VAL A 396 -4.13 12.75 30.26
CA VAL A 396 -3.73 12.99 28.88
C VAL A 396 -4.99 13.27 28.08
N THR A 397 -5.06 14.48 27.55
CA THR A 397 -6.12 14.94 26.66
C THR A 397 -5.55 15.08 25.26
N VAL A 398 -6.26 14.55 24.27
CA VAL A 398 -5.87 14.64 22.86
C VAL A 398 -6.97 15.32 22.06
N THR A 399 -6.64 16.46 21.46
CA THR A 399 -7.57 17.29 20.69
C THR A 399 -6.96 17.59 19.32
N GLY A 400 -7.32 16.81 18.30
CA GLY A 400 -6.65 16.87 17.00
C GLY A 400 -5.16 16.51 17.17
N GLY A 401 -4.26 17.34 16.64
CA GLY A 401 -2.81 17.16 16.80
C GLY A 401 -2.22 17.71 18.10
N LEU A 402 -3.03 18.30 18.99
CA LEU A 402 -2.59 18.81 20.29
C LEU A 402 -2.71 17.74 21.37
N VAL A 403 -1.59 17.41 22.01
CA VAL A 403 -1.54 16.54 23.19
C VAL A 403 -1.21 17.38 24.41
N ARG A 404 -2.15 17.43 25.36
CA ARG A 404 -1.93 18.00 26.69
C ARG A 404 -1.78 16.87 27.69
N LEU A 405 -0.65 16.86 28.39
CA LEU A 405 -0.30 15.83 29.37
C LEU A 405 -0.06 16.48 30.73
N THR A 406 -0.77 16.02 31.74
CA THR A 406 -0.55 16.40 33.13
C THR A 406 0.16 15.27 33.84
N MET A 407 1.33 15.55 34.41
CA MET A 407 2.13 14.56 35.13
C MET A 407 2.77 15.14 36.38
N THR A 408 3.23 14.24 37.25
CA THR A 408 4.00 14.55 38.46
C THR A 408 5.37 13.87 38.42
N LEU A 409 6.16 14.06 39.48
CA LEU A 409 7.43 13.36 39.70
C LEU A 409 7.42 12.70 41.07
N THR A 410 8.33 11.75 41.27
CA THR A 410 8.51 11.04 42.54
C THR A 410 8.95 11.95 43.68
N ALA A 411 9.59 13.09 43.38
CA ALA A 411 9.96 14.12 44.35
C ALA A 411 9.86 15.54 43.77
N SER A 412 9.40 16.51 44.58
CA SER A 412 9.21 17.91 44.20
C SER A 412 10.50 18.72 44.01
N GLY A 413 11.65 18.17 44.40
CA GLY A 413 12.97 18.78 44.27
C GLY A 413 13.95 18.00 43.38
N CYS A 414 13.46 17.07 42.54
CA CYS A 414 14.34 16.24 41.72
C CYS A 414 15.04 17.08 40.62
N PRO A 415 16.39 17.13 40.56
CA PRO A 415 17.13 17.88 39.53
C PRO A 415 16.93 17.32 38.11
N LEU A 416 16.28 16.16 37.97
CA LEU A 416 15.95 15.53 36.69
C LEU A 416 14.59 15.95 36.13
N HIS A 417 13.89 16.91 36.77
CA HIS A 417 12.56 17.35 36.34
C HIS A 417 12.55 17.83 34.87
N GLU A 418 13.58 18.55 34.44
CA GLU A 418 13.74 19.02 33.06
C GLU A 418 13.99 17.86 32.10
N VAL A 419 14.81 16.90 32.52
CA VAL A 419 15.23 15.75 31.70
C VAL A 419 14.05 14.83 31.41
N ILE A 420 13.28 14.43 32.43
CA ILE A 420 12.12 13.54 32.28
C ILE A 420 11.02 14.23 31.47
N THR A 421 10.77 15.52 31.72
CA THR A 421 9.78 16.30 30.97
C THR A 421 10.14 16.40 29.49
N GLU A 422 11.42 16.64 29.16
CA GLU A 422 11.90 16.66 27.78
C GLU A 422 11.83 15.29 27.12
N TRP A 423 12.15 14.20 27.84
CA TRP A 423 12.01 12.85 27.29
C TRP A 423 10.56 12.46 27.00
N VAL A 424 9.63 12.81 27.89
CA VAL A 424 8.18 12.69 27.67
C VAL A 424 7.78 13.48 26.43
N ARG A 425 8.15 14.76 26.37
CA ARG A 425 7.82 15.63 25.25
C ARG A 425 8.38 15.09 23.92
N ALA A 426 9.60 14.57 23.93
CA ALA A 426 10.25 13.96 22.76
C ALA A 426 9.64 12.61 22.36
N ALA A 427 9.17 11.80 23.31
CA ALA A 427 8.50 10.53 23.03
C ALA A 427 7.12 10.77 22.42
N VAL A 428 6.32 11.65 23.01
CA VAL A 428 4.98 12.02 22.53
C VAL A 428 5.06 12.68 21.15
N LYS A 429 6.04 13.57 20.91
CA LYS A 429 6.24 14.22 19.61
C LYS A 429 6.63 13.27 18.48
N ARG A 430 7.06 12.04 18.80
CA ARG A 430 7.33 10.99 17.80
C ARG A 430 6.07 10.25 17.36
N VAL A 431 4.95 10.41 18.07
CA VAL A 431 3.68 9.79 17.68
C VAL A 431 3.13 10.46 16.41
N PRO A 432 2.82 9.68 15.36
CA PRO A 432 2.22 10.22 14.14
C PRO A 432 0.93 11.00 14.43
N GLY A 433 0.83 12.21 13.90
CA GLY A 433 -0.34 13.07 14.10
C GLY A 433 -0.21 14.09 15.23
N VAL A 434 0.81 13.99 16.08
CA VAL A 434 1.11 15.02 17.09
C VAL A 434 1.79 16.22 16.43
N GLU A 435 1.13 17.37 16.50
CA GLU A 435 1.65 18.66 16.01
C GLU A 435 2.26 19.48 17.16
N GLN A 436 1.63 19.42 18.34
CA GLN A 436 2.02 20.17 19.52
C GLN A 436 1.88 19.29 20.77
N VAL A 437 2.86 19.40 21.66
CA VAL A 437 2.86 18.73 22.97
C VAL A 437 2.94 19.79 24.04
N GLU A 438 2.04 19.74 25.01
CA GLU A 438 2.06 20.56 26.21
C GLU A 438 2.17 19.63 27.43
N VAL A 439 3.32 19.69 28.11
CA VAL A 439 3.53 18.95 29.36
C VAL A 439 3.33 19.92 30.52
N VAL A 440 2.36 19.63 31.37
CA VAL A 440 2.02 20.38 32.58
C VAL A 440 2.47 19.56 33.78
N LEU A 441 3.45 20.07 34.52
CA LEU A 441 3.90 19.45 35.76
C LEU A 441 2.99 19.89 36.91
N THR A 442 2.48 18.93 37.69
CA THR A 442 1.74 19.19 38.93
C THR A 442 2.34 18.39 40.08
N PHE A 443 2.29 18.96 41.29
CA PHE A 443 2.61 18.26 42.54
C PHE A 443 1.38 18.08 43.42
N ASP A 444 0.20 18.39 42.88
CA ASP A 444 -1.09 18.20 43.54
C ASP A 444 -1.99 17.28 42.69
N PRO A 445 -2.47 16.15 43.25
CA PRO A 445 -2.05 15.57 44.52
C PRO A 445 -0.59 15.08 44.48
N PRO A 446 0.11 15.00 45.63
CA PRO A 446 1.48 14.50 45.66
C PRO A 446 1.52 13.02 45.24
N TRP A 447 2.60 12.65 44.58
CA TRP A 447 2.83 11.25 44.23
C TRP A 447 3.10 10.41 45.48
N THR A 448 2.52 9.21 45.54
CA THR A 448 2.81 8.21 46.57
C THR A 448 3.06 6.84 45.90
N PRO A 449 3.89 5.96 46.51
CA PRO A 449 4.17 4.63 45.96
C PRO A 449 2.94 3.76 45.66
N ASP A 450 1.80 4.03 46.29
CA ASP A 450 0.53 3.32 46.04
C ASP A 450 -0.01 3.51 44.61
N ARG A 451 0.52 4.47 43.86
CA ARG A 451 0.15 4.74 42.46
C ARG A 451 0.88 3.86 41.45
N ILE A 452 1.87 3.07 41.90
CA ILE A 452 2.60 2.15 41.03
C ILE A 452 1.63 1.10 40.50
N ARG A 453 1.49 1.04 39.17
CA ARG A 453 0.64 0.05 38.49
C ARG A 453 1.40 -1.26 38.41
N ARG A 454 0.77 -2.35 38.88
CA ARG A 454 1.32 -3.72 38.80
C ARG A 454 1.22 -4.30 37.40
#